data_AF-A0A7S3V2U3-F1
#
_entry.id   AF-A0A7S3V2U3-F1
#
_cell.length_a   1.000
_cell.length_b   1.000
_cell.length_c   1.000
_cell.angle_alpha   90.00
_cell.angle_beta   90.00
_cell.angle_gamma   90.00
#
_symmetry.space_group_name_H-M   'P 1'
#
loop_
_entity.id
_entity.type
_entity.pdbx_description
1 polymer ?
#
loop_
_entity_poly.entity_id
_entity_poly.type
_entity_poly.pdbx_seq_one_letter_code
_entity_poly.pdbx_strand_id
1 'polypeptide(L)'
;QIMSALATLTDICLTWGGDVVKFAGDALLCTWKVTDKLDLNGALKYARRASYEMMIALKTDTHDLELHGGIGAGSLLQFHLGERALRWHLVAGSAMLQATKLLERSPKGTILYQDEISR
;
A
#
# COMPACT_ATOMS: atom_id res chain seq x y z
N GLN A 1 -7.50 9.48 17.06
CA GLN A 1 -7.86 9.75 15.65
C GLN A 1 -6.94 9.00 14.69
N ILE A 2 -5.63 9.29 14.64
CA ILE A 2 -4.69 8.59 13.72
C ILE A 2 -4.70 7.06 13.90
N MET A 3 -4.65 6.53 15.13
CA MET A 3 -4.71 5.06 15.34
C MET A 3 -6.01 4.42 14.83
N SER A 4 -7.14 5.13 14.93
CA SER A 4 -8.43 4.65 14.41
C SER A 4 -8.42 4.63 12.88
N ALA A 5 -7.86 5.67 12.27
CA ALA A 5 -7.66 5.74 10.82
C ALA A 5 -6.78 4.57 10.35
N LEU A 6 -5.62 4.35 10.97
CA LEU A 6 -4.72 3.24 10.62
C LEU A 6 -5.39 1.87 10.76
N ALA A 7 -6.26 1.68 11.76
CA ALA A 7 -7.04 0.46 11.91
C ALA A 7 -8.02 0.28 10.74
N THR A 8 -8.82 1.29 10.42
CA THR A 8 -9.75 1.28 9.26
C THR A 8 -9.01 0.98 7.95
N LEU A 9 -7.85 1.62 7.74
CA LEU A 9 -7.02 1.39 6.56
C LEU A 9 -6.49 -0.05 6.50
N THR A 10 -6.10 -0.61 7.65
CA THR A 10 -5.66 -2.01 7.77
C THR A 10 -6.78 -2.97 7.39
N ASP A 11 -7.99 -2.76 7.92
CA ASP A 11 -9.15 -3.61 7.63
C ASP A 11 -9.53 -3.59 6.14
N ILE A 12 -9.49 -2.41 5.50
CA ILE A 12 -9.73 -2.28 4.07
C ILE A 12 -8.64 -3.00 3.27
N CYS A 13 -7.37 -2.86 3.65
CA CYS A 13 -6.25 -3.56 3.00
C CYS A 13 -6.47 -5.08 3.00
N LEU A 14 -6.78 -5.64 4.18
CA LEU A 14 -6.98 -7.07 4.36
C LEU A 14 -8.23 -7.58 3.62
N THR A 15 -9.31 -6.80 3.61
CA THR A 15 -10.56 -7.12 2.90
C THR A 15 -10.34 -7.32 1.40
N TRP A 16 -9.46 -6.52 0.80
CA TRP A 16 -9.08 -6.64 -0.61
C TRP A 16 -7.88 -7.57 -0.85
N GLY A 17 -7.59 -8.46 0.11
CA GLY A 17 -6.55 -9.50 -0.04
C GLY A 17 -5.11 -8.96 -0.02
N GLY A 18 -4.91 -7.75 0.48
CA GLY A 18 -3.59 -7.19 0.73
C GLY A 18 -3.02 -7.64 2.07
N ASP A 19 -1.78 -7.23 2.31
CA ASP A 19 -1.08 -7.44 3.58
C ASP A 19 -0.39 -6.14 4.00
N VAL A 20 -0.54 -5.74 5.26
CA VAL A 20 0.11 -4.55 5.82
C VAL A 20 1.48 -4.96 6.36
N VAL A 21 2.52 -4.64 5.62
CA VAL A 21 3.89 -5.10 5.91
C VAL A 21 4.57 -4.23 6.96
N LYS A 22 4.25 -2.93 6.98
CA LYS A 22 4.90 -1.99 7.92
C LYS A 22 4.05 -0.76 8.18
N PHE A 23 4.10 -0.31 9.43
CA PHE A 23 3.71 1.03 9.84
C PHE A 23 4.97 1.89 10.00
N ALA A 24 4.95 3.11 9.48
CA ALA A 24 6.04 4.07 9.59
C ALA A 24 5.47 5.45 9.91
N GLY A 25 5.32 5.75 11.21
CA GLY A 25 4.66 6.97 11.67
C GLY A 25 3.19 6.97 11.26
N ASP A 26 2.84 7.87 10.34
CA ASP A 26 1.51 8.06 9.74
C ASP A 26 1.33 7.31 8.41
N ALA A 27 2.34 6.60 7.92
CA ALA A 27 2.29 5.84 6.67
C ALA A 27 2.08 4.33 6.90
N LEU A 28 1.39 3.69 5.95
CA LEU A 28 1.30 2.24 5.81
C LEU A 28 2.00 1.78 4.53
N LEU A 29 2.74 0.68 4.63
CA LEU A 29 3.20 -0.07 3.48
C LEU A 29 2.35 -1.34 3.32
N CYS A 30 1.61 -1.40 2.23
CA CYS A 30 0.74 -2.52 1.88
C CYS A 30 1.27 -3.26 0.66
N THR A 31 1.06 -4.58 0.60
CA THR A 31 1.46 -5.42 -0.55
C THR A 31 0.31 -6.33 -0.98
N TRP A 32 0.24 -6.58 -2.29
CA TRP A 32 -0.65 -7.57 -2.89
C TRP A 32 0.20 -8.56 -3.69
N LYS A 33 0.12 -9.84 -3.34
CA LYS A 33 0.97 -10.89 -3.91
C LYS A 33 0.28 -11.56 -5.09
N VAL A 34 1.02 -11.74 -6.17
CA VAL A 34 0.61 -12.60 -7.29
C VAL A 34 0.60 -14.05 -6.82
N THR A 35 -0.44 -14.80 -7.19
CA THR A 35 -0.61 -16.22 -6.86
C THR A 35 -1.07 -16.97 -8.11
N ASP A 36 -1.18 -18.30 -8.03
CA ASP A 36 -1.71 -19.12 -9.13
C ASP A 36 -3.14 -18.72 -9.57
N LYS A 37 -3.89 -18.04 -8.69
CA LYS A 37 -5.27 -17.60 -8.92
C LYS A 37 -5.41 -16.10 -9.18
N LEU A 38 -4.33 -15.34 -8.99
CA LEU A 38 -4.34 -13.88 -9.06
C LEU A 38 -3.09 -13.39 -9.77
N ASP A 39 -3.25 -12.97 -11.02
CA ASP A 39 -2.17 -12.39 -11.80
C ASP A 39 -1.82 -10.96 -11.35
N LEU A 40 -0.80 -10.36 -11.97
CA LEU A 40 -0.34 -9.01 -11.64
C LEU A 40 -1.44 -7.96 -11.84
N ASN A 41 -2.25 -8.10 -12.89
CA ASN A 41 -3.34 -7.18 -13.19
C ASN A 41 -4.46 -7.26 -12.15
N GLY A 42 -4.82 -8.48 -11.71
CA GLY A 42 -5.76 -8.71 -10.63
C GLY A 42 -5.26 -8.12 -9.31
N ALA A 43 -3.99 -8.33 -8.97
CA ALA A 43 -3.38 -7.75 -7.79
C ALA A 43 -3.38 -6.21 -7.83
N LEU A 44 -3.03 -5.61 -8.97
CA LEU A 44 -3.11 -4.16 -9.19
C LEU A 44 -4.54 -3.63 -9.06
N LYS A 45 -5.53 -4.34 -9.62
CA LYS A 45 -6.94 -3.98 -9.51
C LYS A 45 -7.40 -3.96 -8.05
N TYR A 46 -7.02 -4.96 -7.26
CA TYR A 46 -7.34 -5.00 -5.83
C TYR A 46 -6.62 -3.91 -5.04
N ALA A 47 -5.33 -3.68 -5.29
CA ALA A 47 -4.58 -2.59 -4.66
C ALA A 47 -5.21 -1.22 -4.93
N ARG A 48 -5.59 -0.95 -6.19
CA ARG A 48 -6.28 0.29 -6.59
C ARG A 48 -7.64 0.42 -5.91
N ARG A 49 -8.41 -0.67 -5.85
CA ARG A 49 -9.73 -0.66 -5.22
C ARG A 49 -9.65 -0.42 -3.71
N ALA A 50 -8.73 -1.09 -3.03
CA ALA A 50 -8.47 -0.87 -1.61
C ALA A 50 -8.07 0.60 -1.35
N SER A 51 -7.14 1.13 -2.15
CA SER A 51 -6.67 2.50 -2.05
C SER A 51 -7.79 3.53 -2.23
N TYR A 52 -8.71 3.28 -3.16
CA TYR A 52 -9.89 4.12 -3.35
C TYR A 52 -10.83 4.10 -2.14
N GLU A 53 -11.12 2.91 -1.59
CA GLU A 53 -11.99 2.78 -0.41
C GLU A 53 -11.35 3.38 0.85
N MET A 54 -10.04 3.24 1.01
CA MET A 54 -9.26 3.91 2.05
C MET A 54 -9.44 5.43 2.00
N MET A 55 -9.31 6.04 0.82
CA MET A 55 -9.52 7.48 0.65
C MET A 55 -10.95 7.92 0.99
N ILE A 56 -11.96 7.11 0.64
CA ILE A 56 -13.36 7.41 0.99
C ILE A 56 -13.56 7.33 2.50
N ALA A 57 -13.11 6.25 3.14
CA ALA A 57 -13.31 6.02 4.56
C ALA A 57 -12.71 7.15 5.42
N LEU A 58 -11.54 7.66 5.02
CA LEU A 58 -10.94 8.80 5.73
C LEU A 58 -11.71 10.10 5.52
N LYS A 59 -12.25 10.35 4.33
CA LYS A 59 -13.10 11.53 4.09
C LYS A 59 -14.39 11.50 4.90
N THR A 60 -14.97 10.32 5.15
CA THR A 60 -16.21 10.19 5.92
C THR A 60 -15.97 10.24 7.42
N ASP A 61 -14.89 9.61 7.89
CA ASP A 61 -14.69 9.36 9.33
C ASP A 61 -13.83 10.45 9.98
N THR A 62 -13.01 11.15 9.20
CA THR A 62 -12.01 12.09 9.71
C THR A 62 -11.91 13.33 8.82
N HIS A 63 -12.59 14.41 9.21
CA HIS A 63 -12.71 15.63 8.40
C HIS A 63 -11.36 16.35 8.10
N ASP A 64 -10.30 16.03 8.86
CA ASP A 64 -9.00 16.68 8.73
C ASP A 64 -7.87 15.77 8.17
N LEU A 65 -8.15 14.48 7.88
CA LEU A 65 -7.12 13.56 7.40
C LEU A 65 -7.29 13.27 5.91
N GLU A 66 -6.21 13.44 5.17
CA GLU A 66 -6.12 13.12 3.74
C GLU A 66 -5.02 12.09 3.49
N LEU A 67 -5.36 11.04 2.76
CA LEU A 67 -4.39 10.05 2.31
C LEU A 67 -3.75 10.49 0.99
N HIS A 68 -2.44 10.34 0.89
CA HIS A 68 -1.73 10.41 -0.38
C HIS A 68 -0.76 9.24 -0.51
N GLY A 69 -0.43 8.84 -1.74
CA GLY A 69 0.25 7.57 -1.93
C GLY A 69 0.68 7.25 -3.36
N GLY A 70 1.43 6.16 -3.48
CA GLY A 70 1.85 5.58 -4.74
C GLY A 70 1.63 4.07 -4.78
N ILE A 71 1.07 3.54 -5.87
CA ILE A 71 0.96 2.10 -6.12
C ILE A 71 1.93 1.73 -7.24
N GLY A 72 2.91 0.90 -6.92
CA GLY A 72 3.85 0.31 -7.87
C GLY A 72 3.58 -1.19 -8.07
N ALA A 73 4.05 -1.73 -9.19
CA ALA A 73 3.94 -3.16 -9.50
C ALA A 73 5.24 -3.70 -10.07
N GLY A 74 5.55 -4.95 -9.72
CA GLY A 74 6.80 -5.59 -10.10
C GLY A 74 7.32 -6.51 -9.01
N SER A 75 8.64 -6.72 -8.99
CA SER A 75 9.26 -7.59 -8.02
C SER A 75 9.29 -6.94 -6.63
N LEU A 76 9.09 -7.78 -5.62
CA LEU A 76 9.31 -7.47 -4.22
C LEU A 76 10.36 -8.44 -3.67
N LEU A 77 11.40 -7.88 -3.09
CA LEU A 77 12.39 -8.61 -2.29
C LEU A 77 12.05 -8.37 -0.83
N GLN A 78 11.83 -9.44 -0.08
CA GLN A 78 11.57 -9.38 1.34
C GLN A 78 12.73 -10.03 2.09
N PHE A 79 13.41 -9.26 2.92
CA PHE A 79 14.46 -9.75 3.78
C PHE A 79 13.94 -9.87 5.21
N HIS A 80 14.35 -10.94 5.87
CA HIS A 80 14.14 -11.14 7.30
C HIS A 80 15.49 -11.10 7.99
N LEU A 81 15.73 -10.03 8.74
CA LEU A 81 16.88 -9.91 9.63
C LEU A 81 16.38 -10.10 11.06
N GLY A 82 16.86 -11.15 11.72
CA GLY A 82 16.40 -11.51 13.05
C GLY A 82 17.50 -11.98 13.98
N GLU A 83 17.38 -11.54 15.23
CA GLU A 83 17.87 -12.23 16.42
C GLU A 83 16.64 -12.60 17.27
N ARG A 84 16.76 -13.52 18.25
CA ARG A 84 15.66 -14.25 18.93
C ARG A 84 14.37 -13.46 19.29
N ALA A 85 14.41 -12.13 19.41
CA ALA A 85 13.27 -11.30 19.79
C ALA A 85 12.91 -10.15 18.81
N LEU A 86 13.70 -9.87 17.78
CA LEU A 86 13.46 -8.74 16.87
C LEU A 86 13.36 -9.21 15.42
N ARG A 87 12.30 -8.79 14.73
CA ARG A 87 12.09 -9.06 13.30
C ARG A 87 12.02 -7.74 12.57
N TRP A 88 13.01 -7.45 11.73
CA TRP A 88 12.92 -6.35 10.77
C TRP A 88 12.53 -6.90 9.41
N HIS A 89 11.42 -6.38 8.87
CA HIS A 89 11.01 -6.61 7.50
C HIS A 89 11.51 -5.47 6.63
N LEU A 90 12.40 -5.80 5.71
CA LEU A 90 12.87 -4.89 4.66
C LEU A 90 12.22 -5.31 3.35
N VAL A 91 11.64 -4.34 2.66
CA VAL A 91 11.03 -4.55 1.34
C VAL A 91 11.75 -3.69 0.32
N ALA A 92 12.19 -4.31 -0.77
CA ALA A 92 12.85 -3.65 -1.89
C ALA A 92 12.30 -4.21 -3.22
N GLY A 93 12.80 -3.72 -4.35
CA GLY A 93 12.43 -4.18 -5.69
C GLY A 93 11.74 -3.10 -6.53
N SER A 94 11.39 -3.44 -7.76
CA SER A 94 10.85 -2.46 -8.72
C SER A 94 9.50 -1.90 -8.30
N ALA A 95 8.65 -2.72 -7.68
CA ALA A 95 7.36 -2.27 -7.15
C ALA A 95 7.54 -1.20 -6.07
N MET A 96 8.48 -1.39 -5.14
CA MET A 96 8.80 -0.40 -4.11
C MET A 96 9.35 0.89 -4.71
N LEU A 97 10.31 0.80 -5.63
CA LEU A 97 10.90 1.97 -6.27
C LEU A 97 9.83 2.80 -7.01
N GLN A 98 8.92 2.15 -7.72
CA GLN A 98 7.81 2.82 -8.40
C GLN A 98 6.86 3.47 -7.40
N ALA A 99 6.42 2.74 -6.36
CA ALA A 99 5.51 3.25 -5.34
C ALA A 99 6.08 4.50 -4.65
N THR A 100 7.36 4.49 -4.28
CA THR A 100 8.01 5.64 -3.65
C THR A 100 8.12 6.83 -4.59
N LYS A 101 8.52 6.63 -5.85
CA LYS A 101 8.56 7.71 -6.86
C LYS A 101 7.19 8.34 -7.11
N LEU A 102 6.13 7.54 -7.06
CA LEU A 102 4.75 8.00 -7.21
C LEU A 102 4.29 8.75 -5.97
N LEU A 103 4.57 8.24 -4.77
CA LEU A 103 4.31 8.91 -3.50
C LEU A 103 4.97 10.30 -3.45
N GLU A 104 6.24 10.42 -3.81
CA GLU A 104 6.98 11.69 -3.84
C GLU A 104 6.33 12.75 -4.75
N ARG A 105 5.59 12.31 -5.77
CA ARG A 105 4.92 13.17 -6.75
C ARG A 105 3.43 13.35 -6.45
N SER A 106 2.89 12.62 -5.49
CA SER A 106 1.47 12.55 -5.21
C SER A 106 1.02 13.77 -4.41
N PRO A 107 0.08 14.59 -4.93
CA PRO A 107 -0.56 15.63 -4.14
C PRO A 107 -1.31 15.04 -2.93
N LYS A 108 -1.51 15.87 -1.90
CA LYS A 108 -2.39 15.51 -0.77
C LYS A 108 -3.78 15.10 -1.27
N GLY A 109 -4.35 14.04 -0.68
CA GLY A 109 -5.66 13.53 -1.04
C GLY A 109 -5.72 12.72 -2.34
N THR A 110 -4.58 12.30 -2.90
CA THR A 110 -4.51 11.54 -4.17
C THR A 110 -3.66 10.29 -4.02
N ILE A 111 -3.96 9.23 -4.75
CA ILE A 111 -3.07 8.07 -4.86
C ILE A 111 -2.70 7.91 -6.33
N LEU A 112 -1.41 8.02 -6.62
CA LEU A 112 -0.89 7.83 -7.97
C LEU A 112 -0.56 6.37 -8.23
N TYR A 113 -0.77 5.93 -9.46
CA TYR A 113 -0.37 4.62 -9.95
C TYR A 113 0.06 4.76 -11.40
N GLN A 114 1.00 3.93 -11.85
CA GLN A 114 1.30 3.88 -13.28
C GLN A 114 0.08 3.28 -14.01
N ASP A 115 -0.54 4.08 -14.87
CA ASP A 115 -1.35 3.55 -15.96
C ASP A 115 -0.38 2.94 -16.99
N GLU A 116 -0.54 1.64 -17.24
CA GLU A 116 -0.16 1.03 -18.52
C GLU A 116 1.22 1.40 -19.09
N ILE A 117 2.31 1.34 -18.30
CA ILE A 117 3.65 1.44 -18.91
C ILE A 117 4.02 0.08 -19.50
N SER A 118 3.42 -0.21 -20.66
CA SER A 118 3.90 -1.08 -21.72
C SER A 118 3.07 -0.83 -22.99
N ARG A 119 3.39 0.26 -23.68
CA ARG A 119 3.55 0.25 -25.13
C ARG A 119 4.90 0.86 -25.46
#